data_AF-A0A9Q0Q2F9-F1
#
_entry.id   AF-A0A9Q0Q2F9-F1
#
_cell.length_a   1.000
_cell.length_b   1.000
_cell.length_c   1.000
_cell.angle_alpha   90.00
_cell.angle_beta   90.00
_cell.angle_gamma   90.00
#
_symmetry.space_group_name_H-M   'P 1'
#
loop_
_entity.id
_entity.type
_entity.pdbx_description
1 polymer ?
#
loop_
_entity_poly.entity_id
_entity_poly.type
_entity_poly.pdbx_seq_one_letter_code
_entity_poly.pdbx_strand_id
1 'polypeptide(L)'
;MLGLVILVWGVWSSTIGRADGAISTSTMQEIERVNEKGPYLGIVVPNSFEMNPLLQSPSFVADLQVPYLDYFGRRFRFGKVENEEVIVVLTGLSMLNAGITTQLLLTLFKVKGVLHYGVAGNANPQLQIGDVTIPRYWAHTGLWNWQIWRWA
;
A
#
# COMPACT_ATOMS: atom_id res chain seq x y z
N MET A 1 46.17 0.42 -27.87
CA MET A 1 46.07 0.11 -26.43
C MET A 1 45.11 1.03 -25.67
N LEU A 2 45.03 2.33 -25.96
CA LEU A 2 44.15 3.27 -25.25
C LEU A 2 42.64 2.95 -25.30
N GLY A 3 42.11 2.47 -26.44
CA GLY A 3 40.68 2.15 -26.58
C GLY A 3 40.19 0.98 -25.71
N LEU A 4 41.07 0.04 -25.37
CA LEU A 4 40.72 -1.11 -24.53
C LEU A 4 40.62 -0.70 -23.05
N VAL A 5 41.42 0.28 -22.62
CA VAL A 5 41.40 0.82 -21.26
C VAL A 5 40.09 1.58 -20.98
N ILE A 6 39.59 2.33 -21.97
CA ILE A 6 38.33 3.09 -21.84
C ILE A 6 37.12 2.14 -21.74
N LEU A 7 37.10 1.03 -22.49
CA LEU A 7 36.05 0.03 -22.37
C LEU A 7 36.08 -0.70 -21.02
N VAL A 8 37.27 -1.05 -20.53
CA VAL A 8 37.42 -1.68 -19.21
C VAL A 8 37.00 -0.73 -18.08
N TRP A 9 37.31 0.56 -18.16
CA TRP A 9 36.83 1.56 -17.21
C TRP A 9 35.33 1.85 -17.33
N GLY A 10 34.77 1.90 -18.55
CA GLY A 10 33.33 2.08 -18.74
C GLY A 10 32.51 0.90 -18.22
N VAL A 11 33.06 -0.32 -18.30
CA VAL A 11 32.45 -1.53 -17.73
C VAL A 11 32.62 -1.54 -16.21
N TRP A 12 33.76 -1.11 -15.66
CA TRP A 12 33.95 -0.97 -14.21
C TRP A 12 33.14 0.16 -13.58
N SER A 13 32.85 1.25 -14.30
CA SER A 13 32.03 2.36 -13.78
C SER A 13 30.52 2.09 -13.89
N SER A 14 30.11 0.99 -14.53
CA SER A 14 28.69 0.61 -14.68
C SER A 14 28.12 -0.15 -13.48
N THR A 15 28.91 -0.42 -12.43
CA THR A 15 28.34 -0.76 -11.13
C THR A 15 27.80 0.52 -10.50
N ILE A 16 26.65 0.97 -11.01
CA ILE A 16 25.83 1.97 -10.34
C ILE A 16 25.50 1.37 -8.98
N GLY A 17 26.21 1.82 -7.94
CA GLY A 17 25.82 1.54 -6.56
C GLY A 17 24.39 2.02 -6.41
N ARG A 18 23.47 1.09 -6.16
CA ARG A 18 22.09 1.45 -5.78
C ARG A 18 22.23 2.38 -4.58
N ALA A 19 21.82 3.63 -4.74
CA ALA A 19 21.74 4.55 -3.62
C ALA A 19 20.72 3.96 -2.64
N ASP A 20 21.20 3.46 -1.50
CA ASP A 20 20.33 2.97 -0.44
C ASP A 20 19.55 4.18 0.09
N GLY A 21 18.30 4.31 -0.34
CA GLY A 21 17.38 5.31 0.18
C GLY A 21 17.00 5.04 1.64
N ALA A 22 15.93 5.67 2.13
CA ALA A 22 15.37 5.42 3.47
C ALA A 22 14.86 3.97 3.72
N ILE A 23 15.07 3.06 2.76
CA ILE A 23 14.66 1.65 2.81
C ILE A 23 15.91 0.79 2.76
N SER A 24 16.04 -0.17 3.66
CA SER A 24 17.18 -1.10 3.66
C SER A 24 17.19 -1.95 2.38
N THR A 25 18.38 -2.34 1.94
CA THR A 25 18.55 -3.14 0.71
C THR A 25 17.78 -4.46 0.77
N SER A 26 17.73 -5.10 1.94
CA SER A 26 16.98 -6.35 2.13
C SER A 26 15.47 -6.15 2.00
N THR A 27 14.91 -5.09 2.60
CA THR A 27 13.50 -4.73 2.46
C THR A 27 13.17 -4.36 1.02
N MET A 28 14.07 -3.65 0.34
CA MET A 28 13.86 -3.31 -1.07
C MET A 28 13.82 -4.55 -1.96
N GLN A 29 14.70 -5.53 -1.74
CA GLN A 29 14.65 -6.81 -2.46
C GLN A 29 13.35 -7.58 -2.21
N GLU A 30 12.83 -7.55 -0.98
CA GLU A 30 11.55 -8.18 -0.65
C GLU A 30 10.38 -7.49 -1.35
N ILE A 31 10.38 -6.15 -1.37
CA ILE A 31 9.42 -5.35 -2.14
C ILE A 31 9.48 -5.68 -3.63
N GLU A 32 10.69 -5.80 -4.20
CA GLU A 32 10.88 -6.18 -5.61
C GLU A 32 10.27 -7.56 -5.90
N ARG A 33 10.54 -8.57 -5.05
CA ARG A 33 9.97 -9.93 -5.19
C ARG A 33 8.44 -9.93 -5.10
N VAL A 34 7.87 -9.19 -4.16
CA VAL A 34 6.41 -9.05 -4.05
C VAL A 34 5.85 -8.42 -5.33
N ASN A 35 6.49 -7.38 -5.85
CA ASN A 35 6.07 -6.68 -7.05
C ASN A 35 6.20 -7.47 -8.36
N GLU A 36 6.87 -8.62 -8.35
CA GLU A 36 6.88 -9.56 -9.48
C GLU A 36 5.55 -10.34 -9.60
N LYS A 37 4.86 -10.59 -8.49
CA LYS A 37 3.58 -11.33 -8.45
C LYS A 37 2.35 -10.44 -8.73
N GLY A 38 2.47 -9.12 -8.51
CA GLY A 38 1.37 -8.17 -8.68
C GLY A 38 0.86 -8.03 -10.14
N PRO A 39 -0.20 -7.24 -10.38
CA PRO A 39 -0.67 -6.17 -9.51
C PRO A 39 -1.73 -6.58 -8.49
N TYR A 40 -1.64 -5.99 -7.29
CA TYR A 40 -2.50 -6.29 -6.15
C TYR A 40 -3.69 -5.34 -6.03
N LEU A 41 -4.82 -5.82 -5.51
CA LEU A 41 -5.85 -4.98 -4.93
C LEU A 41 -5.46 -4.63 -3.48
N GLY A 42 -5.27 -3.34 -3.22
CA GLY A 42 -4.93 -2.85 -1.88
C GLY A 42 -6.16 -2.71 -1.01
N ILE A 43 -6.26 -3.47 0.07
CA ILE A 43 -7.34 -3.42 1.05
C ILE A 43 -6.86 -2.62 2.27
N VAL A 44 -7.46 -1.45 2.48
CA VAL A 44 -7.08 -0.49 3.51
C VAL A 44 -8.18 -0.44 4.56
N VAL A 45 -7.87 -0.82 5.79
CA VAL A 45 -8.86 -1.02 6.87
C VAL A 45 -8.47 -0.23 8.12
N PRO A 46 -9.39 0.50 8.78
CA PRO A 46 -9.00 1.42 9.84
C PRO A 46 -8.74 0.75 11.19
N ASN A 47 -9.37 -0.40 11.48
CA ASN A 47 -9.18 -1.08 12.76
C ASN A 47 -9.17 -2.62 12.64
N SER A 48 -8.79 -3.29 13.74
CA SER A 48 -8.69 -4.74 13.80
C SER A 48 -10.05 -5.45 13.83
N PHE A 49 -11.10 -4.81 14.36
CA PHE A 49 -12.45 -5.40 14.39
C PHE A 49 -13.02 -5.59 12.98
N GLU A 50 -12.66 -4.71 12.05
CA GLU A 50 -13.06 -4.79 10.64
C GLU A 50 -12.09 -5.63 9.80
N MET A 51 -10.81 -5.64 10.15
CA MET A 51 -9.79 -6.40 9.42
C MET A 51 -9.82 -7.90 9.75
N ASN A 52 -9.93 -8.24 11.03
CA ASN A 52 -9.81 -9.63 11.49
C ASN A 52 -10.85 -10.57 10.87
N PRO A 53 -12.14 -10.20 10.71
CA PRO A 53 -13.11 -11.05 10.04
C PRO A 53 -12.70 -11.46 8.62
N LEU A 54 -12.08 -10.54 7.86
CA LEU A 54 -11.54 -10.87 6.53
C LEU A 54 -10.38 -11.87 6.64
N LEU A 55 -9.41 -11.60 7.52
CA LEU A 55 -8.23 -12.46 7.69
C LEU A 55 -8.55 -13.86 8.23
N GLN A 56 -9.65 -13.99 8.98
CA GLN A 56 -10.13 -15.26 9.53
C GLN A 56 -11.13 -15.96 8.59
N SER A 57 -11.58 -15.28 7.53
CA SER A 57 -12.49 -15.87 6.57
C SER A 57 -11.80 -16.98 5.78
N PRO A 58 -12.52 -18.05 5.40
CA PRO A 58 -11.96 -19.11 4.55
C PRO A 58 -11.61 -18.61 3.14
N SER A 59 -12.15 -17.46 2.73
CA SER A 59 -11.88 -16.85 1.43
C SER A 59 -10.50 -16.19 1.35
N PHE A 60 -9.91 -15.82 2.49
CA PHE A 60 -8.59 -15.22 2.54
C PHE A 60 -7.52 -16.30 2.74
N VAL A 61 -6.56 -16.36 1.82
CA VAL A 61 -5.41 -17.26 1.88
C VAL A 61 -4.13 -16.43 1.91
N ALA A 62 -3.39 -16.48 3.02
CA ALA A 62 -2.12 -15.76 3.14
C ALA A 62 -1.06 -16.34 2.19
N ASP A 63 -0.18 -15.47 1.67
CA ASP A 63 0.99 -15.92 0.89
C ASP A 63 1.92 -16.75 1.78
N LEU A 64 2.31 -17.93 1.29
CA LEU A 64 3.10 -18.90 2.05
C LEU A 64 4.59 -18.53 2.15
N GLN A 65 5.11 -17.74 1.22
CA GLN A 65 6.51 -17.35 1.16
C GLN A 65 6.76 -16.03 1.89
N VAL A 66 5.88 -15.06 1.64
CA VAL A 66 5.97 -13.71 2.21
C VAL A 66 4.60 -13.34 2.78
N PRO A 67 4.25 -13.79 4.01
CA PRO A 67 2.92 -13.55 4.56
C PRO A 67 2.68 -12.07 4.90
N TYR A 68 3.73 -11.33 5.25
CA TYR A 68 3.66 -9.90 5.51
C TYR A 68 5.02 -9.21 5.43
N LEU A 69 5.00 -7.89 5.22
CA LEU A 69 6.12 -6.98 5.37
C LEU A 69 5.76 -5.87 6.35
N ASP A 70 6.61 -5.66 7.36
CA ASP A 70 6.48 -4.55 8.30
C ASP A 70 7.35 -3.37 7.83
N TYR A 71 6.72 -2.23 7.54
CA TYR A 71 7.42 -1.01 7.15
C TYR A 71 6.76 0.24 7.72
N PHE A 72 7.55 1.14 8.32
CA PHE A 72 7.10 2.40 8.90
C PHE A 72 5.88 2.25 9.84
N GLY A 73 5.93 1.23 10.72
CA GLY A 73 4.88 0.93 11.69
C GLY A 73 3.61 0.30 11.11
N ARG A 74 3.63 -0.14 9.85
CA ARG A 74 2.49 -0.78 9.17
C ARG A 74 2.84 -2.19 8.75
N ARG A 75 1.91 -3.11 8.95
CA ARG A 75 2.01 -4.48 8.46
C ARG A 75 1.20 -4.64 7.18
N PHE A 76 1.89 -4.79 6.06
CA PHE A 76 1.31 -5.14 4.76
C PHE A 76 1.20 -6.65 4.69
N ARG A 77 -0.01 -7.21 4.69
CA ARG A 77 -0.25 -8.66 4.61
C ARG A 77 -0.53 -9.05 3.18
N PHE A 78 0.22 -10.01 2.66
CA PHE A 78 0.05 -10.49 1.30
C PHE A 78 -0.77 -11.77 1.32
N GLY A 79 -1.63 -11.90 0.32
CA GLY A 79 -2.44 -13.09 0.15
C GLY A 79 -3.41 -12.93 -0.99
N LYS A 80 -4.41 -13.80 -0.99
CA LYS A 80 -5.41 -13.89 -2.02
C LYS A 80 -6.79 -13.91 -1.39
N VAL A 81 -7.73 -13.17 -1.97
CA VAL A 81 -9.16 -13.33 -1.69
C VAL A 81 -9.78 -13.91 -2.95
N GLU A 82 -10.25 -15.16 -2.87
CA GLU A 82 -10.72 -15.91 -4.04
C GLU A 82 -9.68 -15.98 -5.18
N ASN A 83 -9.92 -15.23 -6.26
CA ASN A 83 -9.05 -15.15 -7.45
C ASN A 83 -8.21 -13.87 -7.51
N GLU A 84 -8.35 -12.98 -6.53
CA GLU A 84 -7.70 -11.67 -6.51
C GLU A 84 -6.52 -11.64 -5.54
N GLU A 85 -5.35 -11.26 -6.05
CA GLU A 85 -4.17 -10.96 -5.23
C GLU A 85 -4.41 -9.67 -4.44
N VAL A 86 -4.28 -9.73 -3.12
CA VAL A 86 -4.57 -8.61 -2.22
C VAL A 86 -3.41 -8.25 -1.31
N ILE A 87 -3.35 -6.97 -0.94
CA ILE A 87 -2.53 -6.49 0.17
C ILE A 87 -3.46 -5.91 1.22
N VAL A 88 -3.54 -6.53 2.40
CA VAL A 88 -4.36 -6.03 3.51
C VAL A 88 -3.50 -5.25 4.49
N VAL A 89 -3.85 -3.99 4.73
CA VAL A 89 -3.11 -3.12 5.64
C VAL A 89 -4.06 -2.37 6.59
N LEU A 90 -3.68 -2.37 7.88
CA LEU A 90 -4.38 -1.63 8.92
C LEU A 90 -3.84 -0.20 8.97
N THR A 91 -4.71 0.81 8.90
CA THR A 91 -4.29 2.22 8.94
C THR A 91 -4.25 2.79 10.33
N GLY A 92 -5.10 2.32 11.24
CA GLY A 92 -5.45 3.04 12.46
C GLY A 92 -6.46 4.16 12.18
N LEU A 93 -6.83 4.89 13.24
CA LEU A 93 -7.85 5.94 13.18
C LEU A 93 -7.27 7.25 12.59
N SER A 94 -8.15 8.10 12.05
CA SER A 94 -7.89 9.39 11.37
C SER A 94 -7.59 9.32 9.87
N MET A 95 -8.00 10.39 9.17
CA MET A 95 -7.71 10.57 7.75
C MET A 95 -6.22 10.65 7.44
N LEU A 96 -5.42 11.24 8.33
CA LEU A 96 -3.97 11.36 8.13
C LEU A 96 -3.30 9.98 8.07
N ASN A 97 -3.66 9.10 9.00
CA ASN A 97 -3.15 7.74 9.04
C ASN A 97 -3.58 6.94 7.82
N ALA A 98 -4.84 7.06 7.39
CA ALA A 98 -5.33 6.42 6.16
C ALA A 98 -4.58 6.92 4.92
N GLY A 99 -4.36 8.23 4.82
CA GLY A 99 -3.62 8.87 3.73
C GLY A 99 -2.16 8.39 3.65
N ILE A 100 -1.42 8.44 4.76
CA ILE A 100 -0.01 7.98 4.80
C ILE A 100 0.08 6.48 4.48
N THR A 101 -0.82 5.66 5.01
CA THR A 101 -0.83 4.22 4.75
C THR A 101 -1.09 3.92 3.28
N THR A 102 -2.07 4.60 2.69
CA THR A 102 -2.39 4.46 1.27
C THR A 102 -1.25 4.95 0.39
N GLN A 103 -0.60 6.06 0.76
CA GLN A 103 0.58 6.54 0.04
C GLN A 103 1.71 5.51 0.07
N LEU A 104 2.02 4.95 1.24
CA LEU A 104 3.04 3.91 1.38
C LEU A 104 2.69 2.67 0.55
N LEU A 105 1.43 2.21 0.63
CA LEU A 105 0.93 1.09 -0.17
C LEU A 105 1.16 1.31 -1.68
N LEU A 106 0.81 2.49 -2.19
CA LEU A 106 0.97 2.84 -3.61
C LEU A 106 2.43 3.09 -4.01
N THR A 107 3.27 3.54 -3.08
CA THR A 107 4.68 3.84 -3.34
C THR A 107 5.52 2.56 -3.37
N LEU A 108 5.23 1.62 -2.46
CA LEU A 108 6.02 0.41 -2.28
C LEU A 108 5.58 -0.70 -3.22
N PHE A 109 4.28 -0.82 -3.52
CA PHE A 109 3.75 -2.00 -4.22
C PHE A 109 3.06 -1.67 -5.55
N LYS A 110 3.08 -2.62 -6.48
CA LYS A 110 2.30 -2.57 -7.72
C LYS A 110 0.83 -2.82 -7.41
N VAL A 111 0.06 -1.76 -7.26
CA VAL A 111 -1.36 -1.79 -6.89
C VAL A 111 -2.23 -1.39 -8.07
N LYS A 112 -3.27 -2.17 -8.39
CA LYS A 112 -4.24 -1.86 -9.45
C LYS A 112 -5.45 -1.06 -8.98
N GLY A 113 -5.70 -1.04 -7.67
CA GLY A 113 -6.81 -0.33 -7.07
C GLY A 113 -6.75 -0.38 -5.55
N VAL A 114 -7.48 0.53 -4.90
CA VAL A 114 -7.60 0.58 -3.45
C VAL A 114 -9.06 0.38 -3.06
N LEU A 115 -9.30 -0.60 -2.20
CA LEU A 115 -10.56 -0.84 -1.53
C LEU A 115 -10.42 -0.42 -0.07
N HIS A 116 -11.20 0.58 0.34
CA HIS A 116 -11.34 0.93 1.75
C HIS A 116 -12.74 0.54 2.22
N TYR A 117 -12.82 -0.18 3.34
CA TYR A 117 -14.10 -0.49 3.99
C TYR A 117 -14.00 -0.28 5.50
N GLY A 118 -15.15 -0.02 6.11
CA GLY A 118 -15.29 0.15 7.55
C GLY A 118 -16.74 0.48 7.92
N VAL A 119 -16.99 0.66 9.21
CA VAL A 119 -18.30 1.05 9.74
C VAL A 119 -18.42 2.57 9.76
N ALA A 120 -19.58 3.08 9.37
CA ALA A 120 -19.89 4.50 9.38
C ALA A 120 -21.28 4.77 9.97
N GLY A 121 -21.42 5.94 10.62
CA GLY A 121 -22.74 6.51 10.87
C GLY A 121 -23.34 7.07 9.58
N ASN A 122 -24.66 7.11 9.48
CA ASN A 122 -25.35 7.64 8.32
C ASN A 122 -26.24 8.83 8.71
N ALA A 123 -26.38 9.81 7.82
CA ALA A 123 -27.28 10.95 7.97
C ALA A 123 -28.48 10.88 7.00
N ASN A 124 -28.57 9.80 6.19
CA ASN A 124 -29.66 9.60 5.25
C ASN A 124 -30.76 8.80 5.96
N PRO A 125 -31.92 9.39 6.26
CA PRO A 125 -32.99 8.70 7.01
C PRO A 125 -33.54 7.45 6.29
N GLN A 126 -33.23 7.27 5.01
CA GLN A 126 -33.59 6.06 4.27
C GLN A 126 -32.69 4.86 4.57
N LEU A 127 -31.49 5.08 5.11
CA LEU A 127 -30.54 4.01 5.45
C LEU A 127 -30.77 3.50 6.88
N GLN A 128 -30.77 2.19 7.02
CA GLN A 128 -30.95 1.48 8.29
C GLN A 128 -29.63 0.94 8.81
N ILE A 129 -29.61 0.56 10.10
CA ILE A 129 -28.47 -0.13 10.70
C ILE A 129 -28.29 -1.47 9.99
N GLY A 130 -27.05 -1.74 9.54
CA GLY A 130 -26.71 -2.95 8.80
C GLY A 130 -26.68 -2.77 7.28
N ASP A 131 -27.15 -1.65 6.75
CA ASP A 131 -27.05 -1.36 5.32
C ASP A 131 -25.58 -1.19 4.90
N VAL A 132 -25.23 -1.81 3.78
CA VAL A 132 -23.92 -1.66 3.13
C VAL A 132 -24.07 -0.68 1.97
N THR A 133 -23.27 0.39 1.99
CA THR A 133 -23.34 1.44 0.98
C THR A 133 -21.99 1.66 0.31
N ILE A 134 -22.02 1.96 -0.99
CA ILE A 134 -20.85 2.33 -1.78
C ILE A 134 -21.03 3.80 -2.21
N PRO A 135 -20.31 4.76 -1.59
CA PRO A 135 -20.48 6.16 -1.91
C PRO A 135 -19.89 6.47 -3.29
N ARG A 136 -20.60 7.29 -4.08
CA ARG A 136 -20.11 7.78 -5.37
C ARG A 136 -19.13 8.95 -5.22
N TYR A 137 -19.29 9.73 -4.15
CA TYR A 137 -18.52 10.94 -3.87
C TYR A 137 -18.16 11.00 -2.39
N TRP A 138 -17.07 11.72 -2.10
CA TRP A 138 -16.55 11.90 -0.75
C TRP A 138 -16.38 13.40 -0.50
N ALA A 139 -16.73 13.83 0.71
CA ALA A 139 -16.45 15.18 1.18
C ALA A 139 -15.70 15.09 2.51
N HIS A 140 -14.66 15.90 2.67
CA HIS A 140 -14.05 16.13 3.97
C HIS A 140 -14.56 17.45 4.52
N THR A 141 -14.97 17.45 5.79
CA THR A 141 -15.40 18.66 6.51
C THR A 141 -14.29 19.26 7.36
N GLY A 142 -13.12 18.63 7.39
CA GLY A 142 -11.94 19.12 8.11
C GLY A 142 -11.22 20.25 7.37
N LEU A 143 -10.49 21.07 8.14
CA LEU A 143 -9.56 22.10 7.66
C LEU A 143 -8.30 21.47 7.07
N TRP A 144 -8.44 20.78 5.94
CA TRP A 144 -7.31 20.32 5.12
C TRP A 144 -7.29 21.15 3.84
N ASN A 145 -6.42 22.16 3.80
CA ASN A 145 -6.17 22.93 2.59
C ASN A 145 -4.75 22.65 2.12
N TRP A 146 -4.61 22.22 0.88
CA TRP A 146 -3.30 22.10 0.25
C TRP A 146 -2.78 23.51 -0.02
N GLN A 147 -1.78 23.94 0.74
CA GLN A 147 -1.11 25.20 0.45
C GLN A 147 -0.24 25.03 -0.80
N ILE A 148 -0.72 25.60 -1.90
CA ILE A 148 0.08 25.70 -3.13
C ILE A 148 1.07 26.83 -2.91
N TRP A 149 2.32 26.49 -2.62
CA TRP A 149 3.40 27.47 -2.62
C TRP A 149 3.75 27.81 -4.07
N ARG A 150 3.30 28.99 -4.51
CA ARG A 150 3.82 29.63 -5.71
C ARG A 150 4.92 30.59 -5.27
N TRP A 151 6.14 30.33 -5.71
CA TRP A 151 7.22 31.32 -5.62
C TRP A 151 6.80 32.53 -6.47
N ALA A 152 6.77 33.71 -5.84
CA ALA A 152 6.58 35.00 -6.50
C ALA A 152 7.90 35.48 -7.11
#